data_AF-A0A930FJT6-F1
#
_entry.id   AF-A0A930FJT6-F1
#
_cell.length_a   1.000
_cell.length_b   1.000
_cell.length_c   1.000
_cell.angle_alpha   90.00
_cell.angle_beta   90.00
_cell.angle_gamma   90.00
#
_symmetry.space_group_name_H-M   'P 1'
#
loop_
_entity.id
_entity.type
_entity.pdbx_description
1 polymer ?
#
loop_
_entity_poly.entity_id
_entity_poly.type
_entity_poly.pdbx_seq_one_letter_code
_entity_poly.pdbx_strand_id
1 'polypeptide(L)'
;DNADQRLIEYGRKIGLVSQERYDAYLEKMENVQKLIQHLSETIFVQDEEKVHAYLTSLGYESDAHIGINGIDLVKRPNVTTKELLATIGEEVDEEIANQCDIELKYAGYIEKAKREANKLKEMDSIKLGVDFNYDEVDNLSIEGRQKLMKYKPATMGQASRISGVNPADIAVLAIAIKQGKGR
;
A
#
# COMPACT_ATOMS: atom_id res chain seq x y z
N ASP A 1 -11.76 -0.17 -6.45
CA ASP A 1 -12.98 0.55 -6.11
C ASP A 1 -12.92 0.96 -4.63
N ASN A 2 -12.37 2.14 -4.32
CA ASN A 2 -12.21 2.63 -2.94
C ASN A 2 -12.52 4.14 -2.81
N ALA A 3 -13.31 4.66 -3.75
CA ALA A 3 -13.64 6.08 -3.81
C ALA A 3 -14.36 6.54 -2.55
N ASP A 4 -15.31 5.74 -2.06
CA ASP A 4 -16.05 6.04 -0.83
C ASP A 4 -15.13 6.14 0.38
N GLN A 5 -14.20 5.18 0.57
CA GLN A 5 -13.21 5.25 1.66
C GLN A 5 -12.37 6.53 1.62
N ARG A 6 -12.08 7.06 0.43
CA ARG A 6 -11.24 8.25 0.25
C ARG A 6 -12.01 9.56 0.32
N LEU A 7 -13.29 9.56 -0.04
CA LEU A 7 -14.06 10.79 -0.32
C LEU A 7 -15.26 11.01 0.59
N ILE A 8 -15.79 9.98 1.25
CA ILE A 8 -17.04 10.09 2.00
C ILE A 8 -16.94 11.08 3.17
N GLU A 9 -15.76 11.18 3.81
CA GLU A 9 -15.52 12.15 4.87
C GLU A 9 -15.56 13.60 4.34
N TYR A 10 -14.96 13.84 3.17
CA TYR A 10 -15.02 15.15 2.53
C TYR A 10 -16.44 15.48 2.10
N GLY A 11 -17.15 14.52 1.51
CA GLY A 11 -18.55 14.65 1.12
C GLY A 11 -19.47 14.99 2.30
N ARG A 12 -19.25 14.39 3.48
CA ARG A 12 -19.96 14.73 4.72
C ARG A 12 -19.64 16.15 5.17
N LYS A 13 -18.36 16.53 5.19
CA LYS A 13 -17.92 17.87 5.62
C LYS A 13 -18.54 19.01 4.80
N ILE A 14 -18.80 18.77 3.52
CA ILE A 14 -19.42 19.75 2.61
C ILE A 14 -20.94 19.57 2.45
N GLY A 15 -21.56 18.66 3.22
CA GLY A 15 -23.00 18.44 3.23
C GLY A 15 -23.57 17.66 2.04
N LEU A 16 -22.73 17.04 1.21
CA LEU A 16 -23.17 16.21 0.06
C LEU A 16 -23.49 14.76 0.44
N VAL A 17 -23.06 14.31 1.61
CA VAL A 17 -23.35 12.97 2.15
C VAL A 17 -24.22 13.11 3.39
N SER A 18 -25.37 12.41 3.40
CA SER A 18 -26.26 12.39 4.57
C SER A 18 -25.61 11.69 5.76
N GLN A 19 -26.07 12.03 6.96
CA GLN A 19 -25.61 11.38 8.19
C GLN A 19 -25.85 9.87 8.16
N GLU A 20 -27.05 9.46 7.75
CA GLU A 20 -27.45 8.05 7.60
C GLU A 20 -26.50 7.26 6.68
N ARG A 21 -26.12 7.84 5.53
CA ARG A 21 -25.20 7.17 4.59
C ARG A 21 -23.79 7.05 5.17
N TYR A 22 -23.35 8.06 5.91
CA TYR A 22 -22.05 8.02 6.56
C TYR A 22 -22.02 6.99 7.70
N ASP A 23 -23.08 6.89 8.49
CA ASP A 23 -23.18 5.93 9.58
C ASP A 23 -23.23 4.49 9.07
N ALA A 24 -24.00 4.23 8.00
CA ALA A 24 -23.99 2.93 7.32
C ALA A 24 -22.59 2.55 6.80
N TYR A 25 -21.84 3.51 6.27
CA TYR A 25 -20.45 3.29 5.87
C TYR A 25 -19.56 2.95 7.07
N LEU A 26 -19.68 3.65 8.19
CA LEU A 26 -18.91 3.37 9.39
C LEU A 26 -19.22 1.97 9.94
N GLU A 27 -20.48 1.60 10.02
CA GLU A 27 -20.92 0.27 10.47
C GLU A 27 -20.36 -0.83 9.57
N LYS A 28 -20.44 -0.64 8.24
CA LYS A 28 -19.84 -1.56 7.27
C LYS A 28 -18.34 -1.73 7.54
N MET A 29 -17.60 -0.64 7.69
CA MET A 29 -16.16 -0.69 7.93
C MET A 29 -15.81 -1.33 9.27
N GLU A 30 -16.61 -1.12 10.31
CA GLU A 30 -16.45 -1.78 11.61
C GLU A 30 -16.62 -3.30 11.48
N ASN A 31 -17.65 -3.75 10.75
CA ASN A 31 -17.88 -5.17 10.50
C ASN A 31 -16.75 -5.81 9.69
N VAL A 32 -16.17 -5.10 8.73
CA VAL A 32 -14.97 -5.56 7.99
C VAL A 32 -13.79 -5.75 8.95
N GLN A 33 -13.52 -4.78 9.84
CA GLN A 33 -12.42 -4.91 10.80
C GLN A 33 -12.63 -6.07 11.79
N LYS A 34 -13.88 -6.28 12.25
CA LYS A 34 -14.22 -7.45 13.09
C LYS A 34 -13.96 -8.76 12.36
N LEU A 35 -14.32 -8.85 11.07
CA LEU A 35 -14.07 -10.03 10.25
C LEU A 35 -12.58 -10.30 10.04
N ILE A 36 -11.79 -9.25 9.78
CA ILE A 36 -10.33 -9.36 9.69
C ILE A 36 -9.75 -9.87 11.01
N GLN A 37 -10.20 -9.34 12.14
CA GLN A 37 -9.76 -9.79 13.46
C GLN A 37 -10.11 -11.26 13.69
N HIS A 38 -11.35 -11.66 13.37
CA HIS A 38 -11.79 -13.05 13.45
C HIS A 38 -10.89 -13.98 12.62
N LEU A 39 -10.66 -13.66 11.34
CA LEU A 39 -9.74 -14.43 10.49
C LEU A 39 -8.30 -14.51 11.02
N SER A 40 -7.86 -13.51 11.78
CA SER A 40 -6.52 -13.52 12.40
C SER A 40 -6.42 -14.50 13.58
N GLU A 41 -7.54 -14.72 14.27
CA GLU A 41 -7.65 -15.58 15.45
C GLU A 41 -8.07 -17.02 15.07
N THR A 42 -8.75 -17.19 13.93
CA THR A 42 -9.14 -18.50 13.42
C THR A 42 -7.95 -19.23 12.78
N ILE A 43 -7.69 -20.45 13.26
CA ILE A 43 -6.74 -21.37 12.65
C ILE A 43 -7.49 -22.42 11.85
N PHE A 44 -7.15 -22.55 10.57
CA PHE A 44 -7.69 -23.56 9.67
C PHE A 44 -6.68 -24.69 9.55
N VAL A 45 -7.10 -25.91 9.91
CA VAL A 45 -6.28 -27.10 9.72
C VAL A 45 -6.51 -27.63 8.31
N GLN A 46 -5.45 -27.64 7.49
CA GLN A 46 -5.59 -27.86 6.04
C GLN A 46 -6.02 -29.29 5.65
N ASP A 47 -5.97 -30.26 6.57
CA ASP A 47 -6.43 -31.63 6.34
C ASP A 47 -7.83 -31.93 6.89
N GLU A 48 -8.50 -30.94 7.49
CA GLU A 48 -9.93 -31.05 7.73
C GLU A 48 -10.68 -31.17 6.41
N GLU A 49 -11.60 -32.14 6.32
CA GLU A 49 -12.24 -32.57 5.09
C GLU A 49 -12.74 -31.40 4.20
N LYS A 50 -13.43 -30.43 4.80
CA LYS A 50 -14.00 -29.28 4.08
C LYS A 50 -12.95 -28.25 3.66
N VAL A 51 -12.00 -27.96 4.54
CA VAL A 51 -10.88 -27.04 4.26
C VAL A 51 -10.01 -27.61 3.15
N HIS A 52 -9.66 -28.89 3.26
CA HIS A 52 -8.89 -29.64 2.29
C HIS A 52 -9.55 -29.65 0.92
N ALA A 53 -10.85 -29.99 0.86
CA ALA A 53 -11.59 -30.03 -0.39
C ALA A 53 -11.63 -28.65 -1.08
N TYR A 54 -11.85 -27.58 -0.30
CA TYR A 54 -11.86 -26.22 -0.82
C TYR A 54 -10.49 -25.81 -1.39
N LEU A 55 -9.41 -25.96 -0.61
CA LEU A 55 -8.06 -25.61 -1.05
C LEU A 55 -7.62 -26.44 -2.27
N THR A 56 -7.94 -27.74 -2.28
CA THR A 56 -7.66 -28.63 -3.42
C THR A 56 -8.40 -28.19 -4.68
N SER A 57 -9.66 -27.73 -4.57
CA SER A 57 -10.43 -27.22 -5.70
C SER A 57 -9.80 -25.98 -6.36
N LEU A 58 -9.00 -25.24 -5.60
CA LEU A 58 -8.25 -24.05 -6.06
C LEU A 58 -6.83 -24.39 -6.53
N GLY A 59 -6.44 -25.67 -6.52
CA GLY A 59 -5.13 -26.14 -6.97
C GLY A 59 -4.03 -26.10 -5.90
N TYR A 60 -4.38 -25.96 -4.61
CA TYR A 60 -3.41 -26.07 -3.52
C TYR A 60 -3.32 -27.52 -3.03
N GLU A 61 -2.11 -28.07 -3.00
CA GLU A 61 -1.83 -29.29 -2.26
C GLU A 61 -1.84 -28.94 -0.77
N SER A 62 -2.58 -29.72 0.02
CA SER A 62 -2.66 -29.50 1.46
C SER A 62 -1.57 -30.30 2.17
N ASP A 63 -0.71 -29.60 2.89
CA ASP A 63 0.26 -30.25 3.78
C ASP A 63 -0.47 -30.83 4.99
N ALA A 64 -0.27 -32.12 5.26
CA ALA A 64 -0.90 -32.81 6.38
C ALA A 64 -0.57 -32.12 7.72
N HIS A 65 -1.59 -31.87 8.54
CA HIS A 65 -1.52 -31.28 9.88
C HIS A 65 -0.88 -29.88 10.03
N ILE A 66 -0.85 -29.05 8.97
CA ILE A 66 -0.43 -27.64 9.12
C ILE A 66 -1.65 -26.73 9.33
N GLY A 67 -1.77 -26.19 10.55
CA GLY A 67 -2.69 -25.10 10.87
C GLY A 67 -2.17 -23.75 10.37
N ILE A 68 -3.00 -23.00 9.65
CA ILE A 68 -2.67 -21.66 9.13
C ILE A 68 -3.78 -20.69 9.54
N ASN A 69 -3.43 -19.45 9.86
CA ASN A 69 -4.44 -18.43 10.15
C ASN A 69 -5.27 -18.11 8.89
N GLY A 70 -6.50 -17.62 9.09
CA GLY A 70 -7.40 -17.27 7.99
C GLY A 70 -6.82 -16.19 7.08
N ILE A 71 -6.14 -15.19 7.66
CA ILE A 71 -5.55 -14.08 6.89
C ILE A 71 -4.55 -14.57 5.82
N ASP A 72 -3.67 -15.49 6.18
CA ASP A 72 -2.60 -15.97 5.29
C ASP A 72 -3.15 -16.93 4.24
N LEU A 73 -4.26 -17.62 4.51
CA LEU A 73 -5.01 -18.35 3.49
C LEU A 73 -5.71 -17.40 2.51
N VAL A 74 -6.41 -16.36 2.99
CA VAL A 74 -7.12 -15.40 2.11
C VAL A 74 -6.17 -14.60 1.20
N LYS A 75 -4.92 -14.39 1.61
CA LYS A 75 -3.89 -13.79 0.75
C LYS A 75 -3.48 -14.68 -0.42
N ARG A 76 -3.76 -15.99 -0.39
CA ARG A 76 -3.45 -16.90 -1.50
C ARG A 76 -4.36 -16.58 -2.69
N PRO A 77 -3.86 -16.65 -3.93
CA PRO A 77 -4.68 -16.49 -5.13
C PRO A 77 -5.96 -17.34 -5.09
N ASN A 78 -7.08 -16.75 -5.51
CA ASN A 78 -8.40 -17.38 -5.63
C ASN A 78 -9.06 -17.85 -4.32
N VAL A 79 -8.41 -17.75 -3.16
CA VAL A 79 -9.07 -18.00 -1.87
C VAL A 79 -9.94 -16.80 -1.50
N THR A 80 -11.18 -17.03 -1.08
CA THR A 80 -12.11 -15.98 -0.65
C THR A 80 -12.51 -16.17 0.81
N THR A 81 -12.68 -15.06 1.54
CA THR A 81 -13.10 -15.09 2.95
C THR A 81 -14.43 -15.84 3.13
N LYS A 82 -15.39 -15.59 2.23
CA LYS A 82 -16.74 -16.18 2.28
C LYS A 82 -16.69 -17.71 2.19
N GLU A 83 -16.00 -18.24 1.19
CA GLU A 83 -15.91 -19.69 0.99
C GLU A 83 -15.05 -20.35 2.06
N LEU A 84 -13.97 -19.69 2.49
CA LEU A 84 -13.12 -20.20 3.56
C LEU A 84 -13.89 -20.36 4.87
N LEU A 85 -14.68 -19.37 5.28
CA LEU A 85 -15.51 -19.45 6.50
C LEU A 85 -16.66 -20.46 6.36
N ALA A 86 -17.21 -20.63 5.15
CA ALA A 86 -18.21 -21.68 4.90
C ALA A 86 -17.66 -23.10 5.15
N THR A 87 -16.35 -23.32 5.02
CA THR A 87 -15.73 -24.64 5.34
C THR A 87 -15.88 -25.02 6.81
N ILE A 88 -15.95 -24.04 7.72
CA ILE A 88 -16.16 -24.24 9.16
C ILE A 88 -17.62 -24.00 9.58
N GLY A 89 -18.53 -23.78 8.62
CA GLY A 89 -19.96 -23.59 8.86
C GLY A 89 -20.35 -22.18 9.28
N GLU A 90 -19.47 -21.19 9.06
CA GLU A 90 -19.76 -19.78 9.33
C GLU A 90 -20.26 -19.07 8.08
N GLU A 91 -21.33 -18.29 8.24
CA GLU A 91 -21.89 -17.45 7.18
C GLU A 91 -21.50 -15.99 7.41
N VAL A 92 -21.18 -15.30 6.31
CA VAL A 92 -20.79 -13.89 6.32
C VAL A 92 -21.44 -13.16 5.16
N ASP A 93 -21.77 -11.90 5.40
CA ASP A 93 -22.26 -11.01 4.35
C ASP A 93 -21.24 -10.89 3.21
N GLU A 94 -21.73 -10.97 1.98
CA GLU A 94 -20.88 -10.98 0.78
C GLU A 94 -20.16 -9.66 0.56
N GLU A 95 -20.81 -8.52 0.86
CA GLU A 95 -20.20 -7.21 0.70
C GLU A 95 -19.07 -7.01 1.72
N ILE A 96 -19.27 -7.46 2.96
CA ILE A 96 -18.25 -7.46 4.02
C ILE A 96 -17.08 -8.38 3.66
N ALA A 97 -17.36 -9.62 3.22
CA ALA A 97 -16.33 -10.58 2.84
C ALA A 97 -15.48 -10.09 1.65
N ASN A 98 -16.13 -9.52 0.63
CA ASN A 98 -15.43 -8.94 -0.52
C ASN A 98 -14.55 -7.75 -0.12
N GLN A 99 -15.03 -6.88 0.77
CA GLN A 99 -14.24 -5.76 1.27
C GLN A 99 -13.05 -6.23 2.12
N CYS A 100 -13.23 -7.27 2.93
CA CYS A 100 -12.16 -7.93 3.69
C CYS A 100 -11.08 -8.51 2.76
N ASP A 101 -11.49 -9.27 1.75
CA ASP A 101 -10.60 -9.81 0.70
C ASP A 101 -9.74 -8.73 0.05
N ILE A 102 -10.36 -7.60 -0.32
CA ILE A 102 -9.66 -6.46 -0.92
C ILE A 102 -8.63 -5.91 0.07
N GLU A 103 -9.00 -5.67 1.32
CA GLU A 103 -8.07 -5.12 2.31
C GLU A 103 -6.87 -6.04 2.55
N LEU A 104 -7.11 -7.34 2.73
CA LEU A 104 -6.05 -8.33 3.00
C LEU A 104 -5.12 -8.54 1.81
N LYS A 105 -5.66 -8.70 0.61
CA LYS A 105 -4.88 -8.97 -0.62
C LYS A 105 -4.08 -7.74 -1.06
N TYR A 106 -4.61 -6.54 -0.84
CA TYR A 106 -3.94 -5.29 -1.27
C TYR A 106 -3.13 -4.59 -0.17
N ALA A 107 -3.22 -5.00 1.10
CA ALA A 107 -2.50 -4.38 2.22
C ALA A 107 -1.00 -4.15 1.93
N GLY A 108 -0.29 -5.18 1.44
CA GLY A 108 1.14 -5.08 1.14
C GLY A 108 1.46 -4.07 0.04
N TYR A 109 0.63 -4.02 -0.99
CA TYR A 109 0.77 -3.06 -2.11
C TYR A 109 0.47 -1.63 -1.65
N ILE A 110 -0.58 -1.45 -0.83
CA ILE A 110 -0.95 -0.16 -0.26
C ILE A 110 0.17 0.37 0.64
N GLU A 111 0.73 -0.46 1.52
CA GLU A 111 1.85 -0.06 2.38
C GLU A 111 3.12 0.25 1.59
N LYS A 112 3.38 -0.47 0.50
CA LYS A 112 4.46 -0.11 -0.43
C LYS A 112 4.21 1.26 -1.07
N ALA A 113 3.02 1.49 -1.62
CA ALA A 113 2.66 2.75 -2.25
C ALA A 113 2.70 3.94 -1.27
N LYS A 114 2.25 3.76 -0.03
CA LYS A 114 2.34 4.76 1.04
C LYS A 114 3.80 5.10 1.36
N ARG A 115 4.67 4.10 1.49
CA ARG A 115 6.11 4.32 1.74
C ARG A 115 6.76 5.10 0.60
N GLU A 116 6.44 4.77 -0.64
CA GLU A 116 6.94 5.50 -1.82
C GLU A 116 6.43 6.95 -1.85
N ALA A 117 5.14 7.16 -1.57
CA ALA A 117 4.55 8.50 -1.50
C ALA A 117 5.17 9.35 -0.39
N ASN A 118 5.39 8.78 0.79
CA ASN A 118 6.04 9.47 1.91
C ASN A 118 7.49 9.86 1.56
N LYS A 119 8.25 8.96 0.93
CA LYS A 119 9.61 9.25 0.46
C LYS A 119 9.63 10.42 -0.53
N LEU A 120 8.69 10.45 -1.48
CA LEU A 120 8.57 11.59 -2.41
C LEU A 120 8.26 12.89 -1.68
N LYS A 121 7.37 12.84 -0.69
CA LYS A 121 6.99 13.99 0.13
C LYS A 121 8.17 14.53 0.95
N GLU A 122 8.97 13.63 1.54
CA GLU A 122 10.22 13.98 2.22
C GLU A 122 11.21 14.64 1.26
N MET A 123 11.37 14.09 0.05
CA MET A 123 12.24 14.69 -0.97
C MET A 123 11.76 16.07 -1.43
N ASP A 124 10.46 16.29 -1.55
CA ASP A 124 9.92 17.61 -1.88
C ASP A 124 10.13 18.64 -0.74
N SER A 125 10.33 18.20 0.50
CA SER A 125 10.67 19.09 1.62
C SER A 125 12.14 19.54 1.63
N ILE A 126 13.04 18.81 0.96
CA ILE A 126 14.46 19.15 0.88
C ILE A 126 14.66 20.18 -0.22
N LYS A 127 14.90 21.43 0.17
CA LYS A 127 15.17 22.53 -0.75
C LYS A 127 16.60 22.44 -1.31
N LEU A 128 16.67 22.57 -2.62
CA LEU A 128 17.91 22.86 -3.35
C LEU A 128 17.97 24.39 -3.44
N GLY A 129 19.02 24.99 -2.87
CA GLY A 129 19.18 26.44 -2.90
C GLY A 129 19.14 26.98 -4.34
N VAL A 130 18.69 28.23 -4.52
CA VAL A 130 18.56 28.86 -5.85
C VAL A 130 19.87 28.88 -6.65
N ASP A 131 21.00 28.88 -5.95
CA ASP A 131 22.34 28.93 -6.53
C ASP A 131 23.16 27.65 -6.29
N PHE A 132 22.48 26.50 -6.10
CA PHE A 132 23.18 25.26 -5.83
C PHE A 132 24.20 24.92 -6.93
N ASN A 133 25.48 24.84 -6.57
CA ASN A 133 26.54 24.54 -7.53
C ASN A 133 26.66 23.03 -7.76
N TYR A 134 25.98 22.53 -8.80
CA TYR A 134 26.03 21.12 -9.16
C TYR A 134 27.41 20.66 -9.64
N ASP A 135 28.33 21.56 -10.01
CA ASP A 135 29.70 21.20 -10.43
C ASP A 135 30.54 20.65 -9.26
N GLU A 136 30.24 21.06 -8.02
CA GLU A 136 30.92 20.58 -6.81
C GLU A 136 30.45 19.21 -6.32
N VAL A 137 29.45 18.63 -6.99
CA VAL A 137 28.92 17.32 -6.63
C VAL A 137 29.74 16.24 -7.31
N ASP A 138 30.60 15.61 -6.52
CA ASP A 138 31.39 14.44 -6.94
C ASP A 138 30.49 13.27 -7.34
N ASN A 139 30.88 12.51 -8.36
CA ASN A 139 30.18 11.31 -8.84
C ASN A 139 28.74 11.53 -9.36
N LEU A 140 28.32 12.78 -9.56
CA LEU A 140 27.10 13.08 -10.30
C LEU A 140 27.32 12.81 -11.78
N SER A 141 26.42 12.05 -12.41
CA SER A 141 26.56 11.70 -13.83
C SER A 141 26.60 12.95 -14.70
N ILE A 142 27.27 12.85 -15.85
CA ILE A 142 27.40 13.99 -16.78
C ILE A 142 26.01 14.44 -17.25
N GLU A 143 25.13 13.49 -17.61
CA GLU A 143 23.75 13.80 -18.00
C GLU A 143 22.97 14.41 -16.83
N GLY A 144 23.00 13.79 -15.65
CA GLY A 144 22.32 14.30 -14.46
C GLY A 144 22.75 15.73 -14.12
N ARG A 145 24.05 16.01 -14.14
CA ARG A 145 24.62 17.35 -13.92
C ARG A 145 24.12 18.37 -14.96
N GLN A 146 24.21 18.04 -16.25
CA GLN A 146 23.73 18.92 -17.32
C GLN A 146 22.25 19.24 -17.17
N LYS A 147 21.42 18.25 -16.84
CA LYS A 147 19.99 18.41 -16.63
C LYS A 147 19.70 19.25 -15.39
N LEU A 148 20.36 18.98 -14.27
CA LEU A 148 20.17 19.72 -13.02
C LEU A 148 20.59 21.20 -13.15
N MET A 149 21.71 21.48 -13.81
CA MET A 149 22.14 22.85 -14.11
C MET A 149 21.17 23.57 -15.06
N LYS A 150 20.60 22.86 -16.03
CA LYS A 150 19.64 23.43 -16.99
C LYS A 150 18.30 23.77 -16.33
N TYR A 151 17.75 22.85 -15.53
CA TYR A 151 16.40 22.99 -14.98
C TYR A 151 16.36 23.64 -13.60
N LYS A 152 17.49 23.69 -12.88
CA LYS A 152 17.64 24.30 -11.55
C LYS A 152 16.46 23.99 -10.62
N PRO A 153 16.21 22.70 -10.31
CA PRO A 153 15.08 22.31 -9.48
C PRO A 153 15.17 22.94 -8.08
N ALA A 154 14.04 23.43 -7.56
CA ALA A 154 13.96 24.04 -6.24
C ALA A 154 13.96 23.00 -5.09
N THR A 155 13.64 21.74 -5.39
CA THR A 155 13.57 20.66 -4.40
C THR A 155 14.20 19.38 -4.94
N MET A 156 14.64 18.50 -4.03
CA MET A 156 15.12 17.16 -4.38
C MET A 156 14.05 16.32 -5.08
N GLY A 157 12.78 16.48 -4.70
CA GLY A 157 11.68 15.81 -5.38
C GLY A 157 11.50 16.28 -6.82
N GLN A 158 11.64 17.59 -7.08
CA GLN A 158 11.62 18.10 -8.45
C GLN A 158 12.81 17.57 -9.25
N ALA A 159 14.01 17.54 -8.66
CA ALA A 159 15.20 16.97 -9.29
C ALA A 159 14.97 15.52 -9.75
N SER A 160 14.35 14.69 -8.91
CA SER A 160 14.10 13.28 -9.22
C SER A 160 13.09 13.02 -10.34
N ARG A 161 12.29 14.04 -10.71
CA ARG A 161 11.30 13.95 -11.79
C ARG A 161 11.87 14.41 -13.15
N ILE A 162 13.11 14.90 -13.18
CA ILE A 162 13.74 15.36 -14.42
C ILE A 162 14.20 14.14 -15.22
N SER A 163 13.71 14.03 -16.46
CA SER A 163 14.17 12.99 -17.38
C SER A 163 15.67 13.10 -17.64
N GLY A 164 16.40 12.01 -17.41
CA GLY A 164 17.86 11.95 -17.49
C GLY A 164 18.58 12.13 -16.14
N VAL A 165 17.84 12.41 -15.07
CA VAL A 165 18.36 12.35 -13.68
C VAL A 165 17.92 11.02 -13.09
N ASN A 166 18.87 10.15 -12.75
CA ASN A 166 18.58 8.80 -12.26
C ASN A 166 18.56 8.74 -10.71
N PRO A 167 18.10 7.64 -10.11
CA PRO A 167 18.08 7.49 -8.65
C PRO A 167 19.46 7.59 -7.98
N ALA A 168 20.54 7.21 -8.67
CA ALA A 168 21.90 7.32 -8.14
C ALA A 168 22.36 8.78 -8.07
N ASP A 169 22.04 9.61 -9.07
CA ASP A 169 22.30 11.05 -9.07
C ASP A 169 21.63 11.73 -7.87
N ILE A 170 20.39 11.36 -7.57
CA ILE A 170 19.63 11.85 -6.42
C ILE A 170 20.28 11.43 -5.09
N ALA A 171 20.77 10.19 -5.00
CA ALA A 171 21.47 9.72 -3.80
C ALA A 171 22.78 10.49 -3.57
N VAL A 172 23.56 10.69 -4.63
CA VAL A 172 24.79 11.48 -4.60
C VAL A 172 24.51 12.93 -4.20
N LEU A 173 23.49 13.54 -4.78
CA LEU A 173 23.08 14.91 -4.45
C LEU A 173 22.63 15.04 -2.98
N ALA A 174 21.90 14.05 -2.45
CA ALA A 174 21.52 14.03 -1.04
C ALA A 174 22.74 13.96 -0.09
N ILE A 175 23.77 13.20 -0.46
CA ILE A 175 25.04 13.12 0.29
C ILE A 175 25.79 14.47 0.24
N ALA A 176 25.87 15.09 -0.94
CA ALA A 176 26.52 16.39 -1.12
C ALA A 176 25.88 17.48 -0.25
N ILE A 177 24.54 17.54 -0.20
CA ILE A 177 23.80 18.47 0.67
C ILE A 177 24.13 18.24 2.15
N LYS A 178 24.19 16.97 2.60
CA LYS A 178 24.57 16.64 3.98
C LYS A 178 26.01 17.03 4.31
N GLN A 179 26.91 17.02 3.32
CA GLN A 179 28.30 17.45 3.45
C GLN A 179 28.47 18.98 3.32
N GLY A 180 27.39 19.72 3.04
CA GLY A 180 27.44 21.17 2.86
C GLY A 180 28.04 21.63 1.53
N LYS A 181 28.16 20.75 0.54
CA LYS A 181 28.65 21.07 -0.82
C LYS A 181 27.57 21.76 -1.65
N GLY A 182 27.98 22.56 -2.64
CA GLY A 182 27.07 23.25 -3.54
C GLY A 182 26.29 24.39 -2.87
N ARG A 183 26.84 24.98 -1.81
CA ARG A 183 26.32 26.18 -1.13
C ARG A 183 27.21 27.38 -1.37
#